data_AF-A0A7X7X0X7-F1
#
_entry.id   AF-A0A7X7X0X7-F1
#
_cell.length_a   1.000
_cell.length_b   1.000
_cell.length_c   1.000
_cell.angle_alpha   90.00
_cell.angle_beta   90.00
_cell.angle_gamma   90.00
#
_symmetry.space_group_name_H-M   'P 1'
#
loop_
_entity.id
_entity.type
_entity.pdbx_description
1 polymer ?
#
loop_
_entity_poly.entity_id
_entity_poly.type
_entity_poly.pdbx_seq_one_letter_code
_entity_poly.pdbx_strand_id
1 'polypeptide(L)'
;MSEKREYLYHFNPGHDMALANGHATFIPPLAVQQMQRDLSLLPIWYATDKGTVISEDIFAMDFIAKLNSISPAFKSHNIRVVSPTGLPEIFQSSDTIWDIQPWGWDWAEKAYLRRCGIPDSFIPSNEQMEDIIHLSNRRTAVDMLPRLCINDHYIGESHYYESISPCFQFVESHVACVFKAPLSGSGKGLNWYRDGKYSSPFERWCHRQLSLQGGIVCEPIYNKTYDMAIEIQIDYSGRASFLGYSFFNTTSTGVYRYNLLVPDSYCSDTSYMRNIRCELIPRLLTEVEKRYGGRYTGCIGIDIMICPDENGEPNLIHPCVEINTRLTMGILAHNIYDQYISHQHQGEFHIDYHRKEDEALTFNQDMQKKHPLETEGKYISKGYLSLTPVYKDTHSHAWIIIE
;
A
#
# COMPACT_ATOMS: atom_id res chain seq x y z
N MET A 1 7.45 -35.35 -9.73
CA MET A 1 8.37 -34.20 -9.81
C MET A 1 7.71 -33.07 -9.05
N SER A 2 8.39 -32.43 -8.10
CA SER A 2 7.82 -31.26 -7.43
C SER A 2 7.71 -30.13 -8.46
N GLU A 3 6.50 -29.66 -8.70
CA GLU A 3 6.25 -28.49 -9.56
C GLU A 3 7.11 -27.32 -9.07
N LYS A 4 7.85 -26.69 -9.97
CA LYS A 4 8.68 -25.54 -9.63
C LYS A 4 7.77 -24.31 -9.56
N ARG A 5 7.71 -23.64 -8.41
CA ARG A 5 6.98 -22.38 -8.28
C ARG A 5 7.91 -21.18 -8.49
N GLU A 6 7.52 -20.26 -9.36
CA GLU A 6 8.23 -18.99 -9.60
C GLU A 6 7.28 -17.80 -9.40
N TYR A 7 7.84 -16.64 -9.06
CA TYR A 7 7.08 -15.43 -8.75
C TYR A 7 7.43 -14.32 -9.74
N LEU A 8 6.40 -13.62 -10.22
CA LEU A 8 6.52 -12.47 -11.11
C LEU A 8 5.87 -11.25 -10.47
N TYR A 9 6.59 -10.12 -10.42
CA TYR A 9 6.14 -8.89 -9.78
C TYR A 9 6.05 -7.74 -10.78
N HIS A 10 5.02 -6.92 -10.64
CA HIS A 10 4.84 -5.71 -11.43
C HIS A 10 4.35 -4.56 -10.55
N PHE A 11 5.02 -3.41 -10.65
CA PHE A 11 4.59 -2.23 -9.91
C PHE A 11 3.41 -1.57 -10.64
N ASN A 12 2.27 -1.42 -9.96
CA ASN A 12 1.04 -0.83 -10.49
C ASN A 12 0.51 0.27 -9.52
N PRO A 13 1.11 1.48 -9.53
CA PRO A 13 0.70 2.57 -8.64
C PRO A 13 -0.65 3.20 -9.02
N GLY A 14 -1.20 2.84 -10.18
CA GLY A 14 -2.50 3.31 -10.67
C GLY A 14 -3.69 2.50 -10.17
N HIS A 15 -3.44 1.41 -9.43
CA HIS A 15 -4.42 0.40 -9.06
C HIS A 15 -5.76 0.95 -8.53
N ASP A 16 -5.75 1.78 -7.48
CA ASP A 16 -7.00 2.27 -6.86
C ASP A 16 -7.82 3.14 -7.84
N MET A 17 -7.15 3.85 -8.74
CA MET A 17 -7.81 4.64 -9.79
C MET A 17 -8.41 3.75 -10.88
N ALA A 18 -7.71 2.67 -11.22
CA ALA A 18 -8.17 1.68 -12.18
C ALA A 18 -9.38 0.90 -11.65
N LEU A 19 -9.37 0.50 -10.37
CA LEU A 19 -10.54 -0.09 -9.70
C LEU A 19 -11.74 0.85 -9.74
N ALA A 20 -11.55 2.12 -9.38
CA ALA A 20 -12.61 3.12 -9.40
C ALA A 20 -13.17 3.40 -10.81
N ASN A 21 -12.36 3.19 -11.85
CA ASN A 21 -12.79 3.35 -13.24
C ASN A 21 -13.48 2.09 -13.79
N GLY A 22 -12.98 0.91 -13.43
CA GLY A 22 -13.59 -0.38 -13.78
C GLY A 22 -13.33 -0.88 -15.22
N HIS A 23 -12.59 -0.16 -16.06
CA HIS A 23 -12.36 -0.58 -17.46
C HIS A 23 -10.96 -1.15 -17.70
N ALA A 24 -10.91 -2.23 -18.49
CA ALA A 24 -9.69 -2.89 -18.93
C ALA A 24 -8.77 -2.04 -19.84
N THR A 25 -9.30 -0.93 -20.37
CA THR A 25 -8.59 0.04 -21.20
C THR A 25 -8.28 1.33 -20.46
N PHE A 26 -8.46 1.36 -19.13
CA PHE A 26 -8.11 2.52 -18.33
C PHE A 26 -6.63 2.86 -18.49
N ILE A 27 -6.36 4.14 -18.72
CA ILE A 27 -5.01 4.69 -18.78
C ILE A 27 -4.92 5.70 -17.63
N PRO A 28 -4.02 5.49 -16.65
CA PRO A 28 -3.89 6.42 -15.53
C PRO A 28 -3.32 7.77 -16.01
N PRO A 29 -3.46 8.86 -15.25
CA PRO A 29 -2.87 10.16 -15.61
C PRO A 29 -1.36 10.06 -15.83
N LEU A 30 -0.79 10.96 -16.64
CA LEU A 30 0.64 10.95 -16.99
C LEU A 30 1.57 10.90 -15.77
N ALA A 31 1.23 11.61 -14.68
CA ALA A 31 2.03 11.57 -13.45
C ALA A 31 2.10 10.18 -12.80
N VAL A 32 1.03 9.38 -12.91
CA VAL A 32 0.99 8.01 -12.38
C VAL A 32 1.71 7.05 -13.33
N GLN A 33 1.59 7.24 -14.65
CA GLN A 33 2.40 6.49 -15.61
C GLN A 33 3.90 6.75 -15.42
N GLN A 34 4.27 8.01 -15.19
CA GLN A 34 5.63 8.42 -14.86
C GLN A 34 6.10 7.74 -13.56
N MET A 35 5.28 7.74 -12.51
CA MET A 35 5.58 7.03 -11.26
C MET A 35 5.80 5.53 -11.47
N GLN A 36 4.98 4.88 -12.31
CA GLN A 36 5.13 3.47 -12.64
C GLN A 36 6.46 3.19 -13.34
N ARG A 37 6.87 4.07 -14.27
CA ARG A 37 8.17 3.97 -14.97
C ARG A 37 9.33 4.15 -14.00
N ASP A 38 9.33 5.26 -13.27
CA ASP A 38 10.41 5.66 -12.36
C ASP A 38 10.61 4.64 -11.24
N LEU A 39 9.51 4.08 -10.73
CA LEU A 39 9.52 3.14 -9.61
C LEU A 39 9.34 1.68 -10.05
N SER A 40 9.56 1.37 -11.34
CA SER A 40 9.34 0.02 -11.90
C SER A 40 10.18 -1.07 -11.23
N LEU A 41 11.33 -0.71 -10.64
CA LEU A 41 12.21 -1.61 -9.88
C LEU A 41 11.94 -1.64 -8.38
N LEU A 42 10.93 -0.93 -7.87
CA LEU A 42 10.54 -1.03 -6.47
C LEU A 42 10.23 -2.46 -5.99
N PRO A 43 9.73 -3.39 -6.83
CA PRO A 43 9.49 -4.77 -6.41
C PRO A 43 10.73 -5.56 -5.96
N ILE A 44 11.95 -5.15 -6.32
CA ILE A 44 13.16 -5.87 -5.89
C ILE A 44 13.30 -5.92 -4.36
N TRP A 45 12.66 -4.98 -3.64
CA TRP A 45 12.76 -4.83 -2.19
C TRP A 45 11.83 -5.75 -1.39
N TYR A 46 10.81 -6.32 -2.04
CA TYR A 46 9.88 -7.27 -1.42
C TYR A 46 9.74 -8.58 -2.21
N ALA A 47 10.42 -8.71 -3.36
CA ALA A 47 10.42 -9.93 -4.13
C ALA A 47 11.11 -11.06 -3.36
N THR A 48 10.54 -12.27 -3.44
CA THR A 48 11.18 -13.48 -2.91
C THR A 48 12.47 -13.80 -3.67
N ASP A 49 13.36 -14.62 -3.09
CA ASP A 49 14.53 -15.12 -3.81
C ASP A 49 14.15 -15.74 -5.16
N LYS A 50 14.94 -15.44 -6.19
CA LYS A 50 14.73 -15.82 -7.60
C LYS A 50 13.46 -15.26 -8.25
N GLY A 51 12.80 -14.29 -7.62
CA GLY A 51 11.68 -13.54 -8.18
C GLY A 51 12.05 -12.83 -9.48
N THR A 52 11.06 -12.63 -10.34
CA THR A 52 11.19 -11.89 -11.60
C THR A 52 10.42 -10.57 -11.47
N VAL A 53 11.04 -9.45 -11.82
CA VAL A 53 10.43 -8.12 -11.81
C VAL A 53 10.24 -7.63 -13.24
N ILE A 54 9.05 -7.15 -13.57
CA ILE A 54 8.75 -6.55 -14.86
C ILE A 54 9.22 -5.08 -14.86
N SER A 55 10.16 -4.73 -15.73
CA SER A 55 10.63 -3.35 -15.90
C SER A 55 11.23 -3.13 -17.29
N GLU A 56 11.03 -1.94 -17.86
CA GLU A 56 11.66 -1.49 -19.10
C GLU A 56 13.00 -0.77 -18.87
N ASP A 57 13.47 -0.68 -17.61
CA ASP A 57 14.73 -0.03 -17.29
C ASP A 57 15.93 -0.85 -17.79
N ILE A 58 16.61 -0.33 -18.82
CA ILE A 58 17.77 -0.96 -19.45
C ILE A 58 19.01 -1.02 -18.53
N PHE A 59 19.06 -0.21 -17.47
CA PHE A 59 20.15 -0.20 -16.48
C PHE A 59 19.78 -0.94 -15.20
N ALA A 60 18.66 -1.67 -15.17
CA ALA A 60 18.21 -2.39 -13.98
C ALA A 60 19.28 -3.34 -13.41
N MET A 61 20.01 -4.05 -14.28
CA MET A 61 21.07 -4.97 -13.85
C MET A 61 22.29 -4.25 -13.29
N ASP A 62 22.63 -3.07 -13.79
CA ASP A 62 23.71 -2.24 -13.24
C ASP A 62 23.34 -1.74 -11.84
N PHE A 63 22.08 -1.34 -11.65
CA PHE A 63 21.56 -0.95 -10.34
C PHE A 63 21.60 -2.10 -9.33
N ILE A 64 21.14 -3.30 -9.73
CA ILE A 64 21.20 -4.49 -8.89
C ILE A 64 22.65 -4.87 -8.56
N ALA A 65 23.57 -4.79 -9.53
CA ALA A 65 24.99 -5.04 -9.30
C ALA A 65 25.59 -4.03 -8.29
N LYS A 66 25.18 -2.76 -8.37
CA LYS A 66 25.56 -1.74 -7.40
C LYS A 66 25.01 -2.04 -6.00
N LEU A 67 23.74 -2.41 -5.86
CA LEU A 67 23.17 -2.83 -4.56
C LEU A 67 23.91 -4.04 -3.98
N ASN A 68 24.20 -5.04 -4.80
CA ASN A 68 24.99 -6.21 -4.42
C ASN A 68 26.41 -5.87 -3.96
N SER A 69 26.96 -4.72 -4.40
CA SER A 69 28.27 -4.25 -3.92
C SER A 69 28.20 -3.58 -2.54
N ILE A 70 27.03 -3.07 -2.13
CA ILE A 70 26.83 -2.35 -0.86
C ILE A 70 26.83 -3.31 0.32
N SER A 71 26.02 -4.38 0.26
CA SER A 71 25.88 -5.31 1.38
C SER A 71 25.61 -6.75 0.94
N PRO A 72 26.14 -7.76 1.67
CA PRO A 72 25.77 -9.16 1.52
C PRO A 72 24.26 -9.45 1.61
N ALA A 73 23.47 -8.66 2.34
CA ALA A 73 22.01 -8.85 2.39
C ALA A 73 21.34 -8.66 1.01
N PHE A 74 21.94 -7.86 0.13
CA PHE A 74 21.48 -7.72 -1.25
C PHE A 74 21.88 -8.93 -2.11
N LYS A 75 23.06 -9.51 -1.87
CA LYS A 75 23.60 -10.63 -2.66
C LYS A 75 22.80 -11.92 -2.55
N SER A 76 21.99 -12.10 -1.49
CA SER A 76 21.20 -13.32 -1.32
C SER A 76 19.97 -13.40 -2.22
N HIS A 77 19.61 -12.32 -2.92
CA HIS A 77 18.42 -12.26 -3.76
C HIS A 77 18.81 -12.33 -5.24
N ASN A 78 18.63 -13.50 -5.86
CA ASN A 78 18.91 -13.68 -7.29
C ASN A 78 17.74 -13.15 -8.16
N ILE A 79 17.43 -11.87 -8.03
CA ILE A 79 16.31 -11.23 -8.75
C ILE A 79 16.62 -11.12 -10.24
N ARG A 80 15.65 -11.51 -11.06
CA ARG A 80 15.66 -11.30 -12.51
C ARG A 80 14.83 -10.07 -12.85
N VAL A 81 15.26 -9.30 -13.84
CA VAL A 81 14.47 -8.23 -14.42
C VAL A 81 14.20 -8.58 -15.88
N VAL A 82 12.93 -8.51 -16.28
CA VAL A 82 12.48 -8.87 -17.62
C VAL A 82 11.63 -7.74 -18.17
N SER A 83 11.90 -7.34 -19.41
CA SER A 83 11.04 -6.38 -20.10
C SER A 83 9.70 -7.01 -20.47
N PRO A 84 8.62 -6.22 -20.62
CA PRO A 84 7.32 -6.74 -21.01
C PRO A 84 7.35 -7.60 -22.30
N THR A 85 8.23 -7.27 -23.24
CA THR A 85 8.41 -8.01 -24.50
C THR A 85 9.11 -9.36 -24.34
N GLY A 86 9.89 -9.55 -23.28
CA GLY A 86 10.59 -10.79 -22.97
C GLY A 86 9.75 -11.80 -22.17
N LEU A 87 8.59 -11.39 -21.66
CA LEU A 87 7.72 -12.24 -20.85
C LEU A 87 7.27 -13.54 -21.55
N PRO A 88 6.92 -13.56 -22.86
CA PRO A 88 6.51 -14.81 -23.50
C PRO A 88 7.58 -15.91 -23.44
N GLU A 89 8.87 -15.55 -23.35
CA GLU A 89 9.98 -16.51 -23.31
C GLU A 89 10.07 -17.25 -21.97
N ILE A 90 9.72 -16.59 -20.85
CA ILE A 90 9.82 -17.20 -19.52
C ILE A 90 8.68 -18.18 -19.21
N PHE A 91 7.58 -18.14 -19.98
CA PHE A 91 6.43 -19.04 -19.82
C PHE A 91 6.49 -20.29 -20.72
N GLN A 92 7.59 -20.54 -21.44
CA GLN A 92 7.71 -21.69 -22.35
C GLN A 92 7.82 -23.05 -21.63
N SER A 93 8.21 -23.06 -20.35
CA SER A 93 8.38 -24.29 -19.56
C SER A 93 7.05 -24.76 -18.97
N SER A 94 6.59 -25.96 -19.35
CA SER A 94 5.33 -26.55 -18.87
C SER A 94 5.38 -26.99 -17.40
N ASP A 95 6.57 -27.17 -16.83
CA ASP A 95 6.75 -27.73 -15.48
C ASP A 95 6.84 -26.65 -14.38
N THR A 96 6.62 -25.38 -14.77
CA THR A 96 6.72 -24.22 -13.87
C THR A 96 5.35 -23.61 -13.63
N ILE A 97 4.97 -23.52 -12.37
CA ILE A 97 3.78 -22.77 -11.93
C ILE A 97 4.22 -21.36 -11.57
N TRP A 98 3.57 -20.38 -12.17
CA TRP A 98 3.83 -18.98 -11.90
C TRP A 98 2.79 -18.40 -10.96
N ASP A 99 3.28 -17.65 -9.97
CA ASP A 99 2.49 -16.81 -9.11
C ASP A 99 2.71 -15.34 -9.50
N ILE A 100 1.67 -14.71 -10.01
CA ILE A 100 1.74 -13.35 -10.55
C ILE A 100 1.27 -12.38 -9.47
N GLN A 101 2.19 -11.56 -8.99
CA GLN A 101 2.09 -10.71 -7.82
C GLN A 101 2.26 -9.23 -8.21
N PRO A 102 1.32 -8.63 -8.96
CA PRO A 102 1.36 -7.20 -9.20
C PRO A 102 1.13 -6.44 -7.89
N TRP A 103 1.44 -5.15 -7.89
CA TRP A 103 1.17 -4.27 -6.74
C TRP A 103 -0.30 -4.39 -6.30
N GLY A 104 -1.22 -4.41 -7.26
CA GLY A 104 -2.62 -4.75 -7.06
C GLY A 104 -3.27 -5.17 -8.39
N TRP A 105 -4.29 -6.01 -8.30
CA TRP A 105 -5.02 -6.55 -9.46
C TRP A 105 -6.23 -5.69 -9.83
N ASP A 106 -6.22 -5.08 -11.00
CA ASP A 106 -7.39 -4.42 -11.60
C ASP A 106 -7.59 -4.88 -13.05
N TRP A 107 -8.69 -4.46 -13.68
CA TRP A 107 -9.00 -4.86 -15.06
C TRP A 107 -7.96 -4.40 -16.08
N ALA A 108 -7.33 -3.24 -15.87
CA ALA A 108 -6.33 -2.71 -16.78
C ALA A 108 -5.01 -3.47 -16.62
N GLU A 109 -4.62 -3.79 -15.40
CA GLU A 109 -3.46 -4.63 -15.07
C GLU A 109 -3.61 -6.05 -15.65
N LYS A 110 -4.76 -6.69 -15.43
CA LYS A 110 -5.09 -7.99 -16.02
C LYS A 110 -4.98 -7.97 -17.55
N ALA A 111 -5.53 -6.95 -18.19
CA ALA A 111 -5.47 -6.83 -19.64
C ALA A 111 -4.05 -6.50 -20.15
N TYR A 112 -3.28 -5.71 -19.41
CA TYR A 112 -1.89 -5.39 -19.72
C TYR A 112 -1.02 -6.64 -19.69
N LEU A 113 -1.02 -7.37 -18.57
CA LEU A 113 -0.22 -8.59 -18.42
C LEU A 113 -0.59 -9.67 -19.44
N ARG A 114 -1.88 -9.83 -19.75
CA ARG A 114 -2.33 -10.71 -20.84
C ARG A 114 -1.75 -10.30 -22.19
N ARG A 115 -1.72 -9.00 -22.52
CA ARG A 115 -1.12 -8.50 -23.78
C ARG A 115 0.39 -8.72 -23.83
N CYS A 116 1.06 -8.72 -22.69
CA CYS A 116 2.48 -9.07 -22.60
C CYS A 116 2.75 -10.59 -22.74
N GLY A 117 1.71 -11.40 -22.93
CA GLY A 117 1.84 -12.83 -23.19
C GLY A 117 1.80 -13.72 -21.95
N ILE A 118 1.37 -13.19 -20.80
CA ILE A 118 1.10 -14.05 -19.63
C ILE A 118 -0.13 -14.94 -19.93
N PRO A 119 -0.01 -16.28 -19.79
CA PRO A 119 -1.13 -17.19 -19.97
C PRO A 119 -2.31 -16.90 -19.04
N ASP A 120 -3.53 -17.08 -19.56
CA ASP A 120 -4.78 -16.86 -18.80
C ASP A 120 -4.88 -17.74 -17.54
N SER A 121 -4.18 -18.88 -17.50
CA SER A 121 -4.14 -19.77 -16.34
C SER A 121 -3.39 -19.21 -15.13
N PHE A 122 -2.59 -18.15 -15.31
CA PHE A 122 -1.79 -17.52 -14.24
C PHE A 122 -2.32 -16.15 -13.81
N ILE A 123 -3.37 -15.64 -14.45
CA ILE A 123 -4.01 -14.37 -14.06
C ILE A 123 -5.39 -14.66 -13.43
N PRO A 124 -5.93 -13.74 -12.62
CA PRO A 124 -7.23 -13.96 -11.97
C PRO A 124 -8.37 -14.20 -12.97
N SER A 125 -9.31 -15.06 -12.60
CA SER A 125 -10.58 -15.23 -13.29
C SER A 125 -11.44 -13.95 -13.23
N ASN A 126 -12.54 -13.88 -13.98
CA ASN A 126 -13.43 -12.71 -13.88
C ASN A 126 -14.13 -12.63 -12.52
N GLU A 127 -14.52 -13.77 -11.95
CA GLU A 127 -15.12 -13.86 -10.61
C GLU A 127 -14.14 -13.38 -9.53
N GLN A 128 -12.87 -13.80 -9.61
CA GLN A 128 -11.82 -13.32 -8.70
C GLN A 128 -11.60 -11.80 -8.83
N MET A 129 -11.69 -11.25 -10.04
CA MET A 129 -11.61 -9.80 -10.24
C MET A 129 -12.79 -9.06 -9.58
N GLU A 130 -14.01 -9.60 -9.66
CA GLU A 130 -15.18 -9.04 -8.99
C GLU A 130 -15.02 -9.08 -7.46
N ASP A 131 -14.48 -10.18 -6.93
CA ASP A 131 -14.14 -10.30 -5.51
C ASP A 131 -13.10 -9.27 -5.08
N ILE A 132 -12.02 -9.06 -5.84
CA ILE A 132 -10.99 -8.05 -5.54
C ILE A 132 -11.62 -6.65 -5.48
N ILE A 133 -12.46 -6.29 -6.44
CA ILE A 133 -13.14 -4.98 -6.48
C ILE A 133 -14.05 -4.81 -5.27
N HIS A 134 -14.85 -5.84 -4.95
CA HIS A 134 -15.75 -5.81 -3.81
C HIS A 134 -14.98 -5.67 -2.49
N LEU A 135 -13.92 -6.44 -2.31
CA LEU A 135 -13.10 -6.44 -1.09
C LEU A 135 -12.32 -5.13 -0.92
N SER A 136 -11.85 -4.53 -2.02
CA SER A 136 -11.15 -3.23 -2.03
C SER A 136 -12.08 -2.03 -1.76
N ASN A 137 -13.40 -2.23 -1.80
CA ASN A 137 -14.36 -1.16 -1.54
C ASN A 137 -14.35 -0.81 -0.04
N ARG A 138 -14.33 0.48 0.30
CA ARG A 138 -14.38 0.96 1.69
C ARG A 138 -15.63 0.51 2.45
N ARG A 139 -16.68 0.04 1.78
CA ARG A 139 -17.79 -0.70 2.41
C ARG A 139 -17.28 -1.86 3.26
N THR A 140 -16.25 -2.58 2.81
CA THR A 140 -15.65 -3.68 3.58
C THR A 140 -15.12 -3.20 4.93
N ALA A 141 -14.47 -2.03 4.97
CA ALA A 141 -14.00 -1.42 6.22
C ALA A 141 -15.17 -1.00 7.12
N VAL A 142 -16.19 -0.34 6.54
CA VAL A 142 -17.43 0.05 7.24
C VAL A 142 -18.09 -1.16 7.90
N ASP A 143 -18.24 -2.26 7.17
CA ASP A 143 -18.87 -3.49 7.66
C ASP A 143 -18.00 -4.24 8.69
N MET A 144 -16.69 -3.98 8.71
CA MET A 144 -15.75 -4.61 9.63
C MET A 144 -15.65 -3.84 10.95
N LEU A 145 -15.68 -2.51 10.92
CA LEU A 145 -15.46 -1.62 12.06
C LEU A 145 -16.30 -1.99 13.31
N PRO A 146 -17.64 -2.17 13.23
CA PRO A 146 -18.44 -2.54 14.42
C PRO A 146 -18.05 -3.88 15.06
N ARG A 147 -17.42 -4.77 14.30
CA ARG A 147 -16.95 -6.08 14.81
C ARG A 147 -15.58 -6.00 15.48
N LEU A 148 -14.88 -4.89 15.30
CA LEU A 148 -13.55 -4.61 15.83
C LEU A 148 -13.58 -3.64 17.02
N CYS A 149 -14.67 -2.89 17.19
CA CYS A 149 -14.93 -2.14 18.42
C CYS A 149 -15.38 -3.09 19.54
N ILE A 150 -14.41 -3.66 20.26
CA ILE A 150 -14.64 -4.76 21.22
C ILE A 150 -15.03 -4.25 22.62
N ASN A 151 -14.51 -3.09 23.01
CA ASN A 151 -14.70 -2.46 24.32
C ASN A 151 -14.42 -0.95 24.23
N ASP A 152 -14.46 -0.24 25.36
CA ASP A 152 -14.35 1.22 25.44
C ASP A 152 -12.98 1.79 25.01
N HIS A 153 -11.95 0.97 24.80
CA HIS A 153 -10.68 1.41 24.20
C HIS A 153 -10.78 1.57 22.69
N TYR A 154 -11.83 1.07 22.04
CA TYR A 154 -12.01 1.12 20.61
C TYR A 154 -13.12 2.07 20.22
N ILE A 155 -12.81 2.99 19.32
CA ILE A 155 -13.72 4.00 18.81
C ILE A 155 -13.85 3.90 17.30
N GLY A 156 -14.82 4.60 16.75
CA GLY A 156 -14.98 4.70 15.31
C GLY A 156 -16.43 4.69 14.90
N GLU A 157 -16.76 5.53 13.94
CA GLU A 157 -18.05 5.63 13.31
C GLU A 157 -17.81 5.76 11.81
N SER A 158 -18.42 4.86 11.03
CA SER A 158 -18.32 4.88 9.58
C SER A 158 -19.61 4.35 9.00
N HIS A 159 -20.13 5.04 7.99
CA HIS A 159 -21.41 4.71 7.36
C HIS A 159 -21.25 4.68 5.85
N TYR A 160 -21.85 3.67 5.22
CA TYR A 160 -21.95 3.59 3.77
C TYR A 160 -23.37 3.99 3.34
N TYR A 161 -23.51 5.07 2.57
CA TYR A 161 -24.79 5.52 2.05
C TYR A 161 -24.90 5.34 0.54
N GLU A 162 -26.02 4.78 0.11
CA GLU A 162 -26.40 4.57 -1.30
C GLU A 162 -27.32 5.69 -1.83
N SER A 163 -27.57 6.72 -1.03
CA SER A 163 -28.37 7.88 -1.42
C SER A 163 -27.86 9.17 -0.77
N ILE A 164 -28.28 10.30 -1.33
CA ILE A 164 -27.82 11.61 -0.88
C ILE A 164 -28.47 12.07 0.43
N SER A 165 -29.71 11.64 0.73
CA SER A 165 -30.47 12.15 1.89
C SER A 165 -29.74 11.92 3.23
N PRO A 166 -29.20 10.72 3.52
CA PRO A 166 -28.46 10.49 4.76
C PRO A 166 -27.13 11.27 4.82
N CYS A 167 -26.52 11.58 3.67
CA CYS A 167 -25.31 12.40 3.61
C CYS A 167 -25.54 13.81 4.14
N PHE A 168 -26.69 14.42 3.82
CA PHE A 168 -27.09 15.73 4.36
C PHE A 168 -27.28 15.67 5.87
N GLN A 169 -28.01 14.66 6.35
CA GLN A 169 -28.26 14.49 7.77
C GLN A 169 -26.97 14.29 8.56
N PHE A 170 -26.01 13.52 8.01
CA PHE A 170 -24.71 13.30 8.62
C PHE A 170 -23.90 14.60 8.76
N VAL A 171 -23.98 15.46 7.75
CA VAL A 171 -23.36 16.79 7.76
C VAL A 171 -24.00 17.70 8.81
N GLU A 172 -25.33 17.65 8.97
CA GLU A 172 -26.06 18.46 9.95
C GLU A 172 -25.82 17.98 11.39
N SER A 173 -25.58 16.69 11.60
CA SER A 173 -25.36 16.10 12.92
C SER A 173 -23.91 16.18 13.41
N HIS A 174 -22.96 16.54 12.55
CA HIS A 174 -21.53 16.57 12.89
C HIS A 174 -20.90 17.94 12.63
N VAL A 175 -20.11 18.40 13.61
CA VAL A 175 -19.31 19.65 13.47
C VAL A 175 -18.30 19.52 12.32
N ALA A 176 -17.68 18.34 12.19
CA ALA A 176 -16.71 18.06 11.14
C ALA A 176 -16.77 16.58 10.73
N CYS A 177 -16.76 16.34 9.42
CA CYS A 177 -16.85 15.01 8.82
C CYS A 177 -15.95 14.89 7.59
N VAL A 178 -15.64 13.66 7.23
CA VAL A 178 -14.93 13.33 5.99
C VAL A 178 -15.78 12.36 5.19
N PHE A 179 -15.89 12.66 3.91
CA PHE A 179 -16.60 11.86 2.93
C PHE A 179 -15.57 11.18 2.04
N LYS A 180 -15.69 9.88 1.84
CA LYS A 180 -14.74 9.09 1.07
C LYS A 180 -15.43 8.41 -0.11
N ALA A 181 -14.79 8.45 -1.28
CA ALA A 181 -15.20 7.61 -2.40
C ALA A 181 -15.03 6.13 -2.00
N PRO A 182 -15.94 5.21 -2.38
CA PRO A 182 -15.83 3.79 -2.07
C PRO A 182 -14.52 3.13 -2.53
N LEU A 183 -14.05 3.47 -3.73
CA LEU A 183 -12.80 3.03 -4.34
C LEU A 183 -11.95 4.28 -4.61
N SER A 184 -10.92 4.45 -3.79
CA SER A 184 -9.83 5.42 -3.99
C SER A 184 -8.71 5.15 -2.98
N GLY A 185 -7.52 5.70 -3.20
CA GLY A 185 -6.42 5.60 -2.24
C GLY A 185 -5.47 6.79 -2.28
N SER A 186 -4.45 6.76 -1.41
CA SER A 186 -3.43 7.82 -1.28
C SER A 186 -4.02 9.22 -1.03
N GLY A 187 -5.04 9.32 -0.18
CA GLY A 187 -5.74 10.58 0.14
C GLY A 187 -6.61 11.15 -0.99
N LYS A 188 -6.62 10.52 -2.17
CA LYS A 188 -7.52 10.90 -3.27
C LYS A 188 -8.94 10.44 -2.94
N GLY A 189 -9.94 11.18 -3.40
CA GLY A 189 -11.35 10.83 -3.16
C GLY A 189 -11.81 11.09 -1.72
N LEU A 190 -11.04 11.86 -0.94
CA LEU A 190 -11.46 12.40 0.34
C LEU A 190 -12.05 13.80 0.12
N ASN A 191 -13.19 14.07 0.74
CA ASN A 191 -13.83 15.37 0.77
C ASN A 191 -14.03 15.78 2.23
N TRP A 192 -13.18 16.68 2.69
CA TRP A 192 -13.11 17.12 4.08
C TRP A 192 -14.07 18.27 4.33
N TYR A 193 -14.84 18.17 5.39
CA TYR A 193 -15.87 19.13 5.70
C TYR A 193 -15.81 19.51 7.17
N ARG A 194 -15.59 20.79 7.45
CA ARG A 194 -15.30 21.29 8.82
C ARG A 194 -16.22 22.42 9.27
N ASP A 195 -17.16 22.84 8.42
CA ASP A 195 -17.92 24.07 8.61
C ASP A 195 -19.43 23.87 8.84
N GLY A 196 -19.91 22.62 8.96
CA GLY A 196 -21.32 22.30 9.25
C GLY A 196 -22.35 22.75 8.19
N LYS A 197 -22.00 23.57 7.18
CA LYS A 197 -22.90 24.07 6.12
C LYS A 197 -22.68 23.51 4.71
N TYR A 198 -23.70 22.82 4.21
CA TYR A 198 -23.63 22.03 2.97
C TYR A 198 -23.40 22.95 1.76
N SER A 199 -22.47 22.59 0.85
CA SER A 199 -22.09 23.43 -0.29
C SER A 199 -22.39 22.76 -1.64
N SER A 200 -22.69 23.54 -2.69
CA SER A 200 -22.97 22.98 -4.02
C SER A 200 -21.81 22.17 -4.64
N PRO A 201 -20.53 22.53 -4.46
CA PRO A 201 -19.42 21.67 -4.91
C PRO A 201 -19.41 20.32 -4.19
N PHE A 202 -19.72 20.29 -2.90
CA PHE A 202 -19.81 19.07 -2.12
C PHE A 202 -20.96 18.18 -2.61
N GLU A 203 -22.14 18.75 -2.85
CA GLU A 203 -23.29 18.06 -3.43
C GLU A 203 -22.96 17.36 -4.74
N ARG A 204 -22.34 18.09 -5.67
CA ARG A 204 -21.95 17.56 -6.97
C ARG A 204 -20.95 16.43 -6.84
N TRP A 205 -20.02 16.54 -5.90
CA TRP A 205 -19.07 15.47 -5.62
C TRP A 205 -19.79 14.21 -5.10
N CYS A 206 -20.73 14.36 -4.17
CA CYS A 206 -21.52 13.25 -3.64
C CYS A 206 -22.35 12.57 -4.74
N HIS A 207 -23.12 13.33 -5.53
CA HIS A 207 -23.88 12.77 -6.65
C HIS A 207 -23.00 12.00 -7.64
N ARG A 208 -21.81 12.53 -7.93
CA ARG A 208 -20.84 11.84 -8.79
C ARG A 208 -20.39 10.51 -8.21
N GLN A 209 -20.06 10.45 -6.91
CA GLN A 209 -19.65 9.18 -6.29
C GLN A 209 -20.79 8.17 -6.26
N LEU A 210 -22.01 8.60 -5.93
CA LEU A 210 -23.22 7.76 -5.99
C LEU A 210 -23.44 7.19 -7.39
N SER A 211 -23.31 8.02 -8.45
CA SER A 211 -23.52 7.56 -9.82
C SER A 211 -22.43 6.63 -10.34
N LEU A 212 -21.17 6.83 -9.91
CA LEU A 212 -20.03 6.09 -10.45
C LEU A 212 -19.69 4.83 -9.64
N GLN A 213 -19.90 4.86 -8.32
CA GLN A 213 -19.42 3.81 -7.41
C GLN A 213 -20.51 3.26 -6.50
N GLY A 214 -21.77 3.68 -6.70
CA GLY A 214 -22.94 3.15 -5.99
C GLY A 214 -23.10 3.65 -4.55
N GLY A 215 -22.19 4.49 -4.05
CA GLY A 215 -22.27 4.98 -2.68
C GLY A 215 -21.16 5.89 -2.24
N ILE A 216 -21.19 6.23 -0.95
CA ILE A 216 -20.28 7.15 -0.28
C ILE A 216 -20.06 6.65 1.14
N VAL A 217 -18.82 6.71 1.61
CA VAL A 217 -18.50 6.51 3.03
C VAL A 217 -18.46 7.85 3.76
N CYS A 218 -19.12 7.92 4.91
CA CYS A 218 -19.22 9.11 5.76
C CYS A 218 -18.70 8.78 7.16
N GLU A 219 -17.76 9.58 7.65
CA GLU A 219 -17.12 9.40 8.97
C GLU A 219 -16.99 10.76 9.67
N PRO A 220 -17.09 10.83 11.01
CA PRO A 220 -16.66 12.02 11.73
C PRO A 220 -15.14 12.17 11.64
N ILE A 221 -14.65 13.40 11.76
CA ILE A 221 -13.19 13.63 11.80
C ILE A 221 -12.69 13.37 13.23
N TYR A 222 -11.82 12.38 13.38
CA TYR A 222 -11.10 12.10 14.62
C TYR A 222 -9.84 12.95 14.73
N ASN A 223 -9.53 13.39 15.95
CA ASN A 223 -8.20 13.90 16.26
C ASN A 223 -7.28 12.69 16.48
N LYS A 224 -6.29 12.51 15.62
CA LYS A 224 -5.34 11.39 15.70
C LYS A 224 -4.01 11.86 16.29
N THR A 225 -3.43 11.02 17.14
CA THR A 225 -2.05 11.14 17.60
C THR A 225 -1.11 10.46 16.61
N TYR A 226 -1.47 9.26 16.14
CA TYR A 226 -0.66 8.46 15.21
C TYR A 226 -1.53 7.79 14.13
N ASP A 227 -0.99 7.72 12.91
CA ASP A 227 -1.47 6.81 11.87
C ASP A 227 -0.62 5.53 11.91
N MET A 228 -1.29 4.38 11.83
CA MET A 228 -0.64 3.08 11.74
C MET A 228 -1.39 2.17 10.78
N ALA A 229 -0.78 1.08 10.35
CA ALA A 229 -1.45 -0.03 9.69
C ALA A 229 -1.02 -1.36 10.30
N ILE A 230 -1.91 -2.34 10.20
CA ILE A 230 -1.65 -3.75 10.48
C ILE A 230 -1.59 -4.46 9.13
N GLU A 231 -0.42 -4.97 8.79
CA GLU A 231 -0.17 -5.65 7.52
C GLU A 231 -0.44 -7.15 7.68
N ILE A 232 -1.19 -7.74 6.75
CA ILE A 232 -1.65 -9.13 6.81
C ILE A 232 -1.43 -9.81 5.46
N GLN A 233 -0.95 -11.05 5.48
CA GLN A 233 -0.91 -11.94 4.31
C GLN A 233 -2.07 -12.92 4.38
N ILE A 234 -2.75 -13.12 3.25
CA ILE A 234 -3.72 -14.20 3.06
C ILE A 234 -3.12 -15.23 2.11
N ASP A 235 -3.03 -16.49 2.55
CA ASP A 235 -2.48 -17.59 1.76
C ASP A 235 -3.55 -18.24 0.85
N TYR A 236 -3.14 -19.14 -0.05
CA TYR A 236 -4.06 -19.85 -0.95
C TYR A 236 -5.09 -20.74 -0.26
N SER A 237 -4.89 -21.09 1.02
CA SER A 237 -5.89 -21.80 1.82
C SER A 237 -6.90 -20.86 2.48
N GLY A 238 -6.72 -19.54 2.30
CA GLY A 238 -7.55 -18.51 2.90
C GLY A 238 -7.17 -18.15 4.33
N ARG A 239 -6.02 -18.63 4.83
CA ARG A 239 -5.56 -18.30 6.20
C ARG A 239 -4.89 -16.93 6.22
N ALA A 240 -5.19 -16.16 7.25
CA ALA A 240 -4.61 -14.84 7.47
C ALA A 240 -3.44 -14.92 8.46
N SER A 241 -2.32 -14.30 8.12
CA SER A 241 -1.14 -14.19 8.99
C SER A 241 -0.75 -12.73 9.16
N PHE A 242 -0.50 -12.31 10.40
CA PHE A 242 0.08 -11.01 10.70
C PHE A 242 1.49 -10.93 10.10
N LEU A 243 1.77 -9.87 9.34
CA LEU A 243 3.08 -9.61 8.77
C LEU A 243 3.90 -8.64 9.61
N GLY A 244 3.27 -7.58 10.11
CA GLY A 244 3.95 -6.53 10.86
C GLY A 244 3.11 -5.28 11.06
N TYR A 245 3.63 -4.35 11.85
CA TYR A 245 3.07 -3.01 11.99
C TYR A 245 3.71 -2.06 10.98
N SER A 246 2.91 -1.11 10.50
CA SER A 246 3.43 0.03 9.75
C SER A 246 3.09 1.32 10.44
N PHE A 247 4.08 2.15 10.74
CA PHE A 247 3.88 3.50 11.25
C PHE A 247 4.10 4.47 10.11
N PHE A 248 3.13 5.35 9.84
CA PHE A 248 3.22 6.27 8.71
C PHE A 248 2.73 7.67 9.06
N ASN A 249 3.10 8.63 8.22
CA ASN A 249 2.66 10.00 8.36
C ASN A 249 1.87 10.44 7.13
N THR A 250 0.78 11.16 7.39
CA THR A 250 -0.05 11.78 6.35
C THR A 250 -0.14 13.28 6.56
N THR A 251 -0.42 14.04 5.49
CA THR A 251 -0.80 15.44 5.61
C THR A 251 -2.17 15.58 6.30
N SER A 252 -2.53 16.81 6.69
CA SER A 252 -3.86 17.12 7.22
C SER A 252 -5.02 16.82 6.26
N THR A 253 -4.72 16.57 4.98
CA THR A 253 -5.68 16.17 3.94
C THR A 253 -5.62 14.69 3.60
N GLY A 254 -4.82 13.89 4.32
CA GLY A 254 -4.71 12.43 4.14
C GLY A 254 -3.74 11.97 3.04
N VAL A 255 -2.84 12.84 2.56
CA VAL A 255 -1.83 12.44 1.56
C VAL A 255 -0.64 11.81 2.27
N TYR A 256 -0.21 10.64 1.80
CA TYR A 256 0.97 9.93 2.30
C TYR A 256 2.24 10.81 2.23
N ARG A 257 3.08 10.75 3.27
CA ARG A 257 4.37 11.43 3.32
C ARG A 257 5.52 10.44 3.43
N TYR A 258 5.53 9.64 4.49
CA TYR A 258 6.58 8.66 4.75
C TYR A 258 6.10 7.54 5.67
N ASN A 259 6.80 6.41 5.63
CA ASN A 259 6.73 5.34 6.62
C ASN A 259 7.96 5.43 7.53
N LEU A 260 7.79 5.13 8.81
CA LEU A 260 8.92 4.86 9.68
C LEU A 260 9.46 3.45 9.38
N LEU A 261 10.78 3.32 9.44
CA LEU A 261 11.52 2.06 9.35
C LEU A 261 11.95 1.69 10.76
N VAL A 262 11.12 0.90 11.43
CA VAL A 262 11.22 0.56 12.86
C VAL A 262 10.84 -0.91 13.07
N PRO A 263 11.29 -1.56 14.15
CA PRO A 263 10.92 -2.95 14.41
C PRO A 263 9.48 -3.03 14.93
N ASP A 264 8.85 -4.21 14.83
CA ASP A 264 7.53 -4.47 15.42
C ASP A 264 7.47 -4.28 16.95
N SER A 265 8.63 -4.28 17.61
CA SER A 265 8.75 -3.97 19.04
C SER A 265 8.72 -2.46 19.36
N TYR A 266 8.68 -1.60 18.34
CA TYR A 266 8.58 -0.15 18.49
C TYR A 266 7.29 0.22 19.26
N CYS A 267 7.45 1.07 20.28
CA CYS A 267 6.36 1.47 21.20
C CYS A 267 5.63 0.30 21.91
N SER A 268 6.23 -0.90 21.98
CA SER A 268 5.56 -2.10 22.50
C SER A 268 5.12 -2.05 23.96
N ASP A 269 5.70 -1.14 24.75
CA ASP A 269 5.37 -0.89 26.16
C ASP A 269 4.14 0.01 26.37
N THR A 270 3.61 0.61 25.30
CA THR A 270 2.41 1.46 25.38
C THR A 270 1.15 0.62 25.59
N SER A 271 0.16 1.23 26.26
CA SER A 271 -1.17 0.63 26.51
C SER A 271 -1.88 0.25 25.21
N TYR A 272 -1.91 1.16 24.23
CA TYR A 272 -2.58 0.92 22.96
C TYR A 272 -1.92 -0.22 22.16
N MET A 273 -0.58 -0.32 22.14
CA MET A 273 0.10 -1.44 21.47
C MET A 273 -0.20 -2.78 22.14
N ARG A 274 -0.34 -2.79 23.47
CA ARG A 274 -0.77 -4.00 24.19
C ARG A 274 -2.17 -4.43 23.76
N ASN A 275 -3.12 -3.50 23.71
CA ASN A 275 -4.49 -3.77 23.28
C ASN A 275 -4.54 -4.27 21.83
N ILE A 276 -3.79 -3.61 20.92
CA ILE A 276 -3.68 -4.04 19.53
C ILE A 276 -3.18 -5.48 19.43
N ARG A 277 -2.06 -5.80 20.11
CA ARG A 277 -1.43 -7.11 20.04
C ARG A 277 -2.27 -8.22 20.66
N CYS A 278 -2.86 -7.96 21.82
CA CYS A 278 -3.54 -8.99 22.60
C CYS A 278 -5.01 -9.18 22.22
N GLU A 279 -5.68 -8.14 21.70
CA GLU A 279 -7.13 -8.16 21.43
C GLU A 279 -7.43 -7.95 19.96
N LEU A 280 -6.89 -6.88 19.34
CA LEU A 280 -7.26 -6.50 17.98
C LEU A 280 -6.73 -7.49 16.94
N ILE A 281 -5.44 -7.85 16.96
CA ILE A 281 -4.84 -8.76 15.96
C ILE A 281 -5.58 -10.10 15.88
N PRO A 282 -5.81 -10.85 16.99
CA PRO A 282 -6.53 -12.12 16.91
C PRO A 282 -7.93 -11.97 16.29
N ARG A 283 -8.62 -10.85 16.60
CA ARG A 283 -9.94 -10.55 16.06
C ARG A 283 -9.87 -10.18 14.58
N LEU A 284 -8.89 -9.38 14.16
CA LEU A 284 -8.64 -9.01 12.77
C LEU A 284 -8.41 -10.26 11.93
N LEU A 285 -7.48 -11.13 12.33
CA LEU A 285 -7.18 -12.36 11.57
C LEU A 285 -8.45 -13.20 11.38
N THR A 286 -9.24 -13.38 12.44
CA THR A 286 -10.52 -14.10 12.36
C THR A 286 -11.52 -13.44 11.40
N GLU A 287 -11.66 -12.11 11.45
CA GLU A 287 -12.61 -11.40 10.58
C GLU A 287 -12.13 -11.27 9.13
N VAL A 288 -10.82 -11.27 8.90
CA VAL A 288 -10.19 -11.31 7.57
C VAL A 288 -10.40 -12.68 6.94
N GLU A 289 -10.09 -13.78 7.64
CA GLU A 289 -10.30 -15.14 7.12
C GLU A 289 -11.75 -15.37 6.69
N LYS A 290 -12.72 -14.91 7.50
CA LYS A 290 -14.15 -15.02 7.18
C LYS A 290 -14.57 -14.27 5.91
N ARG A 291 -13.92 -13.14 5.61
CA ARG A 291 -14.31 -12.25 4.50
C ARG A 291 -13.53 -12.51 3.22
N TYR A 292 -12.24 -12.77 3.36
CA TYR A 292 -11.28 -12.89 2.27
C TYR A 292 -10.93 -14.35 1.94
N GLY A 293 -11.11 -15.28 2.90
CA GLY A 293 -10.77 -16.68 2.72
C GLY A 293 -11.48 -17.28 1.50
N GLY A 294 -10.69 -17.81 0.56
CA GLY A 294 -11.17 -18.38 -0.70
C GLY A 294 -11.56 -17.36 -1.78
N ARG A 295 -11.55 -16.06 -1.48
CA ARG A 295 -11.92 -14.96 -2.39
C ARG A 295 -10.73 -14.10 -2.81
N TYR A 296 -9.72 -14.01 -1.97
CA TYR A 296 -8.51 -13.24 -2.21
C TYR A 296 -7.27 -13.93 -1.64
N THR A 297 -6.18 -13.88 -2.40
CA THR A 297 -4.83 -14.30 -1.99
C THR A 297 -3.89 -13.14 -2.23
N GLY A 298 -3.10 -12.76 -1.25
CA GLY A 298 -2.22 -11.60 -1.32
C GLY A 298 -2.11 -10.87 0.00
N CYS A 299 -1.47 -9.71 -0.04
CA CYS A 299 -1.35 -8.85 1.13
C CYS A 299 -2.53 -7.88 1.24
N ILE A 300 -2.89 -7.53 2.48
CA ILE A 300 -3.76 -6.40 2.78
C ILE A 300 -3.12 -5.55 3.88
N GLY A 301 -3.32 -4.24 3.80
CA GLY A 301 -3.02 -3.32 4.88
C GLY A 301 -4.30 -2.81 5.53
N ILE A 302 -4.42 -2.89 6.85
CA ILE A 302 -5.57 -2.36 7.59
C ILE A 302 -5.12 -1.13 8.35
N ASP A 303 -5.53 0.03 7.87
CA ASP A 303 -5.18 1.31 8.48
C ASP A 303 -5.95 1.49 9.80
N ILE A 304 -5.23 1.89 10.84
CA ILE A 304 -5.75 2.19 12.17
C ILE A 304 -5.28 3.59 12.58
N MET A 305 -6.02 4.23 13.48
CA MET A 305 -5.58 5.49 14.11
C MET A 305 -5.51 5.31 15.62
N ILE A 306 -4.52 5.92 16.23
CA ILE A 306 -4.47 6.10 17.69
C ILE A 306 -4.94 7.51 18.00
N CYS A 307 -5.92 7.63 18.88
CA CYS A 307 -6.59 8.87 19.24
C CYS A 307 -6.40 9.15 20.74
N PRO A 308 -6.38 10.42 21.15
CA PRO A 308 -6.33 10.79 22.55
C PRO A 308 -7.65 10.44 23.26
N ASP A 309 -7.56 10.02 24.52
CA ASP A 309 -8.69 9.94 25.43
C ASP A 309 -9.10 11.32 25.98
N GLU A 310 -10.05 11.35 26.92
CA GLU A 310 -10.53 12.58 27.55
C GLU A 310 -9.44 13.37 28.28
N ASN A 311 -8.34 12.71 28.70
CA ASN A 311 -7.19 13.34 29.34
C ASN A 311 -6.11 13.78 28.34
N GLY A 312 -6.29 13.51 27.04
CA GLY A 312 -5.32 13.82 26.00
C GLY A 312 -4.28 12.72 25.73
N GLU A 313 -4.39 11.56 26.38
CA GLU A 313 -3.41 10.47 26.28
C GLU A 313 -3.78 9.49 25.16
N PRO A 314 -2.82 8.96 24.37
CA PRO A 314 -3.07 8.15 23.17
C PRO A 314 -3.56 6.73 23.50
N ASN A 315 -4.76 6.60 24.05
CA ASN A 315 -5.31 5.35 24.58
C ASN A 315 -6.46 4.77 23.74
N LEU A 316 -7.06 5.56 22.86
CA LEU A 316 -8.20 5.13 22.04
C LEU A 316 -7.73 4.65 20.67
N ILE A 317 -8.30 3.54 20.19
CA ILE A 317 -7.92 2.90 18.93
C ILE A 317 -9.11 2.99 17.97
N HIS A 318 -8.92 3.58 16.79
CA HIS A 318 -9.81 3.40 15.66
C HIS A 318 -9.33 2.20 14.83
N PRO A 319 -9.96 1.01 14.91
CA PRO A 319 -9.33 -0.24 14.50
C PRO A 319 -9.42 -0.55 12.99
N CYS A 320 -10.16 0.25 12.22
CA CYS A 320 -10.30 0.03 10.77
C CYS A 320 -10.76 1.31 10.07
N VAL A 321 -9.79 2.14 9.65
CA VAL A 321 -10.02 3.41 8.93
C VAL A 321 -10.22 3.17 7.44
N GLU A 322 -9.42 2.26 6.90
CA GLU A 322 -9.57 1.70 5.56
C GLU A 322 -8.88 0.33 5.49
N ILE A 323 -9.22 -0.44 4.45
CA ILE A 323 -8.54 -1.69 4.12
C ILE A 323 -8.01 -1.57 2.71
N ASN A 324 -6.71 -1.78 2.56
CA ASN A 324 -5.96 -1.68 1.35
C ASN A 324 -5.71 -3.10 0.80
N THR A 325 -6.54 -3.58 -0.12
CA THR A 325 -6.49 -4.97 -0.66
C THR A 325 -5.47 -5.13 -1.79
N ARG A 326 -4.21 -4.86 -1.47
CA ARG A 326 -3.05 -4.88 -2.38
C ARG A 326 -1.76 -4.78 -1.56
N LEU A 327 -0.61 -4.89 -2.21
CA LEU A 327 0.64 -4.45 -1.62
C LEU A 327 0.54 -2.96 -1.24
N THR A 328 1.15 -2.60 -0.11
CA THR A 328 1.13 -1.26 0.47
C THR A 328 2.55 -0.75 0.64
N MET A 329 2.69 0.58 0.78
CA MET A 329 3.97 1.18 1.16
C MET A 329 4.41 0.72 2.56
N GLY A 330 3.45 0.36 3.42
CA GLY A 330 3.75 -0.20 4.74
C GLY A 330 4.37 -1.59 4.68
N ILE A 331 3.86 -2.49 3.83
CA ILE A 331 4.48 -3.81 3.57
C ILE A 331 5.88 -3.63 2.98
N LEU A 332 6.05 -2.71 2.03
CA LEU A 332 7.36 -2.41 1.48
C LEU A 332 8.34 -1.91 2.55
N ALA A 333 7.92 -0.94 3.38
CA ALA A 333 8.74 -0.41 4.47
C ALA A 333 9.14 -1.50 5.47
N HIS A 334 8.18 -2.36 5.84
CA HIS A 334 8.42 -3.50 6.72
C HIS A 334 9.44 -4.47 6.14
N ASN A 335 9.28 -4.87 4.87
CA ASN A 335 10.24 -5.74 4.19
C ASN A 335 11.63 -5.11 4.07
N ILE A 336 11.70 -3.81 3.79
CA ILE A 336 12.98 -3.10 3.73
C ILE A 336 13.68 -3.17 5.08
N TYR A 337 12.95 -2.88 6.16
CA TYR A 337 13.50 -2.87 7.51
C TYR A 337 14.02 -4.25 7.93
N ASP A 338 13.18 -5.27 7.85
CA ASP A 338 13.53 -6.62 8.33
C ASP A 338 14.68 -7.26 7.55
N GLN A 339 14.78 -7.00 6.25
CA GLN A 339 15.77 -7.64 5.40
C GLN A 339 17.10 -6.89 5.37
N TYR A 340 17.06 -5.56 5.38
CA TYR A 340 18.22 -4.74 5.00
C TYR A 340 18.70 -3.78 6.10
N ILE A 341 17.93 -3.54 7.16
CA ILE A 341 18.28 -2.58 8.22
C ILE A 341 18.58 -3.34 9.51
N SER A 342 19.59 -2.88 10.26
CA SER A 342 19.90 -3.46 11.56
C SER A 342 18.83 -3.05 12.56
N HIS A 343 18.33 -4.00 13.37
CA HIS A 343 17.25 -3.75 14.33
C HIS A 343 17.58 -2.74 15.45
N GLN A 344 18.81 -2.23 15.49
CA GLN A 344 19.25 -1.18 16.41
C GLN A 344 19.06 0.23 15.86
N HIS A 345 18.79 0.36 14.56
CA HIS A 345 18.64 1.63 13.87
C HIS A 345 17.20 1.87 13.47
N GLN A 346 16.89 3.14 13.22
CA GLN A 346 15.58 3.58 12.74
C GLN A 346 15.78 4.50 11.55
N GLY A 347 14.72 4.70 10.80
CA GLY A 347 14.78 5.62 9.67
C GLY A 347 13.42 5.92 9.10
N GLU A 348 13.44 6.49 7.91
CA GLU A 348 12.24 6.87 7.19
C GLU A 348 12.32 6.39 5.74
N PHE A 349 11.18 5.95 5.21
CA PHE A 349 10.96 5.63 3.81
C PHE A 349 10.05 6.68 3.17
N HIS A 350 10.54 7.33 2.12
CA HIS A 350 9.90 8.44 1.43
C HIS A 350 9.60 8.11 -0.04
N ILE A 351 8.52 8.72 -0.56
CA ILE A 351 8.24 8.81 -1.99
C ILE A 351 7.96 10.28 -2.32
N ASP A 352 8.86 10.89 -3.05
CA ASP A 352 8.73 12.28 -3.47
C ASP A 352 8.36 12.41 -4.95
N TYR A 353 7.78 13.57 -5.28
CA TYR A 353 7.53 13.98 -6.65
C TYR A 353 8.25 15.29 -6.96
N HIS A 354 9.22 15.22 -7.86
CA HIS A 354 9.99 16.35 -8.37
C HIS A 354 9.34 16.87 -9.65
N ARG A 355 9.21 18.19 -9.80
CA ARG A 355 8.40 18.77 -10.90
C ARG A 355 9.21 18.98 -12.16
N LYS A 356 10.49 19.30 -12.03
CA LYS A 356 11.36 19.57 -13.17
C LYS A 356 12.32 18.41 -13.38
N GLU A 357 12.75 18.26 -14.62
CA GLU A 357 13.90 17.41 -14.94
C GLU A 357 15.10 17.78 -14.05
N ASP A 358 15.91 16.78 -13.75
CA ASP A 358 17.17 16.88 -12.99
C ASP A 358 17.02 17.20 -11.49
N GLU A 359 15.83 17.61 -11.02
CA GLU A 359 15.59 17.89 -9.60
C GLU A 359 15.79 16.63 -8.73
N ALA A 360 15.23 15.49 -9.14
CA ALA A 360 15.40 14.23 -8.41
C ALA A 360 16.86 13.75 -8.41
N LEU A 361 17.55 13.87 -9.55
CA LEU A 361 18.95 13.47 -9.69
C LEU A 361 19.87 14.34 -8.83
N THR A 362 19.67 15.65 -8.85
CA THR A 362 20.43 16.59 -8.01
C THR A 362 20.21 16.30 -6.53
N PHE A 363 18.94 16.13 -6.12
CA PHE A 363 18.59 15.77 -4.75
C PHE A 363 19.27 14.46 -4.31
N ASN A 364 19.19 13.42 -5.13
CA ASN A 364 19.82 12.13 -4.87
C ASN A 364 21.35 12.24 -4.70
N GLN A 365 22.03 13.02 -5.56
CA GLN A 365 23.47 13.25 -5.45
C GLN A 365 23.86 14.03 -4.18
N ASP A 366 23.07 15.04 -3.82
CA ASP A 366 23.32 15.84 -2.63
C ASP A 366 23.08 15.04 -1.34
N MET A 367 22.01 14.23 -1.31
CA MET A 367 21.73 13.34 -0.19
C MET A 367 22.80 12.26 -0.03
N GLN A 368 23.30 11.67 -1.11
CA GLN A 368 24.43 10.71 -1.06
C GLN A 368 25.71 11.33 -0.49
N LYS A 369 25.99 12.60 -0.78
CA LYS A 369 27.16 13.32 -0.24
C LYS A 369 26.96 13.69 1.23
N LYS A 370 25.78 14.18 1.59
CA LYS A 370 25.47 14.69 2.93
C LYS A 370 25.25 13.56 3.94
N HIS A 371 24.69 12.45 3.49
CA HIS A 371 24.33 11.28 4.29
C HIS A 371 24.92 10.02 3.65
N PRO A 372 26.25 9.86 3.66
CA PRO A 372 26.90 8.69 3.08
C PRO A 372 26.35 7.41 3.73
N LEU A 373 26.11 6.39 2.90
CA LEU A 373 25.57 5.11 3.36
C LEU A 373 26.66 4.32 4.10
N GLU A 374 26.31 3.86 5.30
CA GLU A 374 27.15 3.02 6.15
C GLU A 374 26.46 1.67 6.39
N THR A 375 27.27 0.62 6.45
CA THR A 375 26.80 -0.75 6.70
C THR A 375 27.57 -1.37 7.85
N GLU A 376 26.87 -2.09 8.72
CA GLU A 376 27.46 -2.94 9.74
C GLU A 376 27.19 -4.41 9.42
N GLY A 377 28.24 -5.14 9.05
CA GLY A 377 28.11 -6.52 8.60
C GLY A 377 27.29 -6.64 7.32
N LYS A 378 26.08 -7.22 7.42
CA LYS A 378 25.15 -7.38 6.29
C LYS A 378 24.02 -6.35 6.28
N TYR A 379 23.95 -5.44 7.24
CA TYR A 379 22.82 -4.52 7.38
C TYR A 379 23.26 -3.08 7.11
N ILE A 380 22.34 -2.27 6.60
CA ILE A 380 22.46 -0.81 6.61
C ILE A 380 22.35 -0.35 8.06
N SER A 381 23.32 0.43 8.50
CA SER A 381 23.33 1.03 9.84
C SER A 381 23.05 2.53 9.80
N LYS A 382 23.36 3.24 8.71
CA LYS A 382 23.16 4.70 8.64
C LYS A 382 23.17 5.21 7.21
N GLY A 383 22.58 6.38 6.98
CA GLY A 383 22.75 7.16 5.77
C GLY A 383 21.60 7.02 4.79
N TYR A 384 21.79 7.56 3.60
CA TYR A 384 20.75 7.66 2.57
C TYR A 384 20.94 6.61 1.47
N LEU A 385 19.83 6.03 1.00
CA LEU A 385 19.81 5.12 -0.16
C LEU A 385 18.58 5.36 -1.02
N SER A 386 18.80 5.54 -2.33
CA SER A 386 17.72 5.48 -3.32
C SER A 386 17.30 4.03 -3.55
N LEU A 387 15.99 3.77 -3.52
CA LEU A 387 15.43 2.44 -3.71
C LEU A 387 15.28 2.09 -5.20
N THR A 388 15.32 3.07 -6.08
CA THR A 388 15.28 2.87 -7.54
C THR A 388 16.36 3.73 -8.21
N PRO A 389 16.75 3.40 -9.46
CA PRO A 389 17.62 4.26 -10.24
C PRO A 389 17.04 5.67 -10.37
N VAL A 390 17.91 6.68 -10.34
CA VAL A 390 17.52 8.08 -10.51
C VAL A 390 18.23 8.63 -11.73
N TYR A 391 17.46 9.02 -12.72
CA TYR A 391 17.90 9.60 -13.99
C TYR A 391 17.49 11.07 -14.07
N LYS A 392 17.93 11.73 -15.14
CA LYS A 392 17.61 13.15 -15.37
C LYS A 392 16.10 13.38 -15.56
N ASP A 393 15.38 12.41 -16.13
CA ASP A 393 13.93 12.48 -16.35
C ASP A 393 13.10 11.82 -15.24
N THR A 394 13.73 11.40 -14.14
CA THR A 394 13.02 10.87 -12.97
C THR A 394 12.23 11.96 -12.27
N HIS A 395 10.95 11.72 -12.06
CA HIS A 395 10.05 12.61 -11.32
C HIS A 395 9.60 12.00 -10.00
N SER A 396 9.27 10.72 -9.98
CA SER A 396 8.93 10.01 -8.75
C SER A 396 10.16 9.31 -8.19
N HIS A 397 10.47 9.59 -6.93
CA HIS A 397 11.71 9.12 -6.32
C HIS A 397 11.42 8.45 -4.97
N ALA A 398 11.74 7.15 -4.89
CA ALA A 398 11.62 6.36 -3.67
C ALA A 398 12.99 6.21 -3.00
N TRP A 399 13.09 6.55 -1.72
CA TRP A 399 14.35 6.57 -1.00
C TRP A 399 14.18 6.35 0.51
N ILE A 400 15.25 5.91 1.17
CA ILE A 400 15.31 5.74 2.62
C ILE A 400 16.43 6.57 3.22
N ILE A 401 16.27 6.95 4.48
CA ILE A 401 17.33 7.51 5.31
C ILE A 401 17.32 6.87 6.68
N ILE A 402 18.49 6.38 7.12
CA ILE A 402 18.70 5.68 8.39
C ILE A 402 19.56 6.56 9.31
N GLU A 403 19.18 6.65 10.58
CA GLU A 403 19.83 7.49 11.60
C GLU A 403 20.71 6.72 12.59
#